data_AF-A0A815XTD8-F1
#
_entry.id   AF-A0A815XTD8-F1
#
_cell.length_a   1.000
_cell.length_b   1.000
_cell.length_c   1.000
_cell.angle_alpha   90.00
_cell.angle_beta   90.00
_cell.angle_gamma   90.00
#
_symmetry.space_group_name_H-M   'P 1'
#
loop_
_entity.id
_entity.type
_entity.pdbx_description
1 polymer ?
#
loop_
_entity_poly.entity_id
_entity_poly.type
_entity_poly.pdbx_seq_one_letter_code
_entity_poly.pdbx_strand_id
1 'polypeptide(L)'
;MCHYPHTADIPDEIEDEADSDTEHSTDTETDADDEHETTEDEANTDTDNETEDDAGGYYTTDDDDQSVEPQNVRYSVLRLVKRIRSCIGNIRAARVVNDYVKRRAQSSDPPIKATLITDFEIRWNTTFVMVSRFKDYRSIINDINSRPYKITHLTSTQKLKIGSKEFEFTNNDWSRINDLHEALEPFVKSTNIISAKSYPTLAAAYS
;
A
#
# COMPACT_ATOMS: atom_id res chain seq x y z
N MET A 1 65.69 47.19 -10.05
CA MET A 1 64.49 47.77 -10.71
C MET A 1 63.29 47.14 -10.01
N CYS A 2 62.68 47.70 -8.96
CA CYS A 2 62.45 49.10 -8.52
C CYS A 2 61.20 49.76 -9.15
N HIS A 3 60.38 50.35 -8.27
CA HIS A 3 59.27 51.32 -8.49
C HIS A 3 57.87 50.83 -8.93
N TYR A 4 57.01 50.64 -7.90
CA TYR A 4 55.65 51.23 -7.78
C TYR A 4 55.69 52.79 -7.86
N PRO A 5 54.55 53.53 -7.75
CA PRO A 5 53.18 53.32 -8.27
C PRO A 5 52.61 54.61 -8.96
N HIS A 6 51.39 54.59 -9.52
CA HIS A 6 50.48 55.76 -9.45
C HIS A 6 48.98 55.43 -9.70
N THR A 7 48.14 56.09 -8.88
CA THR A 7 46.83 56.76 -9.11
C THR A 7 45.95 56.34 -10.31
N ALA A 8 44.64 56.06 -10.18
CA ALA A 8 43.53 56.70 -9.44
C ALA A 8 42.98 57.98 -10.09
N ASP A 9 41.69 57.95 -10.48
CA ASP A 9 40.83 59.10 -10.78
C ASP A 9 39.34 58.71 -10.56
N ILE A 10 38.68 59.45 -9.66
CA ILE A 10 37.25 59.57 -9.29
C ILE A 10 37.19 61.02 -8.75
N PRO A 11 36.29 61.94 -9.18
CA PRO A 11 34.83 61.81 -9.07
C PRO A 11 34.07 62.39 -10.31
N ASP A 12 32.77 62.73 -10.33
CA ASP A 12 31.69 62.61 -9.33
C ASP A 12 30.42 61.98 -9.96
N GLU A 13 29.13 62.34 -9.84
CA GLU A 13 28.25 63.41 -9.26
C GLU A 13 26.91 62.65 -8.97
N ILE A 14 26.00 62.78 -7.97
CA ILE A 14 25.42 63.82 -7.07
C ILE A 14 24.87 65.06 -7.85
N GLU A 15 23.67 65.62 -7.66
CA GLU A 15 22.55 65.54 -6.69
C GLU A 15 21.19 65.27 -7.45
N ASP A 16 19.95 65.22 -6.93
CA ASP A 16 19.27 65.82 -5.77
C ASP A 16 18.02 65.00 -5.29
N GLU A 17 17.81 64.96 -3.97
CA GLU A 17 16.57 65.20 -3.18
C GLU A 17 15.16 64.97 -3.81
N ALA A 18 14.30 64.08 -3.27
CA ALA A 18 13.36 64.24 -2.12
C ALA A 18 11.88 64.44 -2.59
N ASP A 19 10.81 64.40 -1.80
CA ASP A 19 10.61 64.23 -0.34
C ASP A 19 9.19 63.64 -0.05
N SER A 20 8.86 63.39 1.23
CA SER A 20 7.52 63.38 1.89
C SER A 20 7.20 62.09 2.66
N ASP A 21 7.32 62.19 3.98
CA ASP A 21 6.68 61.32 4.98
C ASP A 21 5.15 61.34 4.91
N THR A 22 4.51 60.39 5.62
CA THR A 22 3.50 60.67 6.66
C THR A 22 3.28 59.42 7.52
N GLU A 23 3.50 59.52 8.83
CA GLU A 23 3.08 58.52 9.82
C GLU A 23 1.59 58.65 10.17
N HIS A 24 0.95 57.59 10.71
CA HIS A 24 0.68 57.49 12.17
C HIS A 24 -0.03 56.16 12.54
N SER A 25 -0.11 55.87 13.84
CA SER A 25 -0.74 54.67 14.42
C SER A 25 -2.12 54.96 15.02
N THR A 26 -2.95 53.92 15.19
CA THR A 26 -3.87 53.76 16.35
C THR A 26 -4.27 52.30 16.51
N ASP A 27 -4.13 51.77 17.73
CA ASP A 27 -4.72 50.50 18.16
C ASP A 27 -6.24 50.60 18.36
N THR A 28 -6.93 49.46 18.48
CA THR A 28 -8.17 49.37 19.26
C THR A 28 -8.45 47.92 19.67
N GLU A 29 -8.68 47.70 20.96
CA GLU A 29 -9.00 46.40 21.55
C GLU A 29 -10.51 46.09 21.44
N THR A 30 -10.87 44.81 21.48
CA THR A 30 -12.21 44.40 21.98
C THR A 30 -12.14 42.97 22.52
N ASP A 31 -12.31 42.82 23.84
CA ASP A 31 -12.47 41.52 24.49
C ASP A 31 -13.85 40.92 24.23
N ALA A 32 -13.93 39.59 24.23
CA ALA A 32 -15.13 38.84 24.60
C ALA A 32 -14.75 37.40 24.97
N ASP A 33 -15.09 37.03 26.21
CA ASP A 33 -14.80 35.75 26.86
C ASP A 33 -15.29 34.51 26.11
N ASP A 34 -14.57 33.39 26.26
CA ASP A 34 -15.20 32.09 26.47
C ASP A 34 -14.29 31.22 27.37
N GLU A 35 -14.61 31.18 28.67
CA GLU A 35 -13.92 30.32 29.65
C GLU A 35 -14.59 28.94 29.69
N HIS A 36 -13.85 27.88 29.35
CA HIS A 36 -13.92 26.67 30.17
C HIS A 36 -12.65 25.82 30.14
N GLU A 37 -11.90 25.89 31.22
CA GLU A 37 -11.00 24.81 31.64
C GLU A 37 -11.82 23.76 32.41
N THR A 38 -11.70 22.49 32.04
CA THR A 38 -11.83 21.36 32.97
C THR A 38 -11.05 20.18 32.41
N THR A 39 -10.05 19.73 33.16
CA THR A 39 -9.39 18.43 32.99
C THR A 39 -10.34 17.28 33.30
N GLU A 40 -10.15 16.13 32.66
CA GLU A 40 -10.04 14.85 33.40
C GLU A 40 -9.40 13.76 32.50
N ASP A 41 -8.40 13.07 33.03
CA ASP A 41 -7.94 11.78 32.51
C ASP A 41 -8.95 10.70 32.93
N GLU A 42 -9.24 9.74 32.06
CA GLU A 42 -9.59 8.37 32.45
C GLU A 42 -9.17 7.43 31.32
N ALA A 43 -8.27 6.49 31.61
CA ALA A 43 -7.83 5.49 30.65
C ALA A 43 -8.61 4.20 30.88
N ASN A 44 -9.41 3.76 29.90
CA ASN A 44 -9.94 2.40 29.88
C ASN A 44 -9.57 1.66 28.60
N THR A 45 -8.69 0.66 28.79
CA THR A 45 -8.32 -0.34 27.79
C THR A 45 -9.20 -1.57 27.97
N ASP A 46 -10.28 -1.70 27.21
CA ASP A 46 -10.94 -2.99 27.06
C ASP A 46 -10.32 -3.76 25.88
N THR A 47 -9.96 -5.01 26.15
CA THR A 47 -9.10 -5.84 25.30
C THR A 47 -9.72 -7.22 25.19
N ASP A 48 -10.68 -7.37 24.26
CA ASP A 48 -11.39 -8.63 24.00
C ASP A 48 -10.46 -9.68 23.37
N ASN A 49 -9.64 -10.28 24.22
CA ASN A 49 -8.71 -11.34 23.90
C ASN A 49 -9.39 -12.71 24.07
N GLU A 50 -10.38 -13.00 23.21
CA GLU A 50 -11.02 -14.32 23.15
C GLU A 50 -9.99 -15.39 22.76
N THR A 51 -9.48 -16.09 23.77
CA THR A 51 -8.50 -17.18 23.63
C THR A 51 -9.23 -18.51 23.68
N GLU A 52 -9.71 -18.98 22.53
CA GLU A 52 -10.22 -20.35 22.38
C GLU A 52 -9.04 -21.34 22.29
N ASP A 53 -8.58 -21.81 23.46
CA ASP A 53 -7.85 -23.08 23.55
C ASP A 53 -8.85 -24.24 23.41
N ASP A 54 -8.77 -25.00 22.30
CA ASP A 54 -9.29 -26.37 22.25
C ASP A 54 -8.25 -27.33 21.63
N ALA A 55 -8.34 -28.60 22.04
CA ALA A 55 -7.24 -29.56 22.00
C ALA A 55 -7.04 -30.25 20.65
N GLY A 56 -5.85 -30.86 20.49
CA GLY A 56 -5.43 -31.47 19.24
C GLY A 56 -6.14 -32.79 18.89
N GLY A 57 -6.57 -32.91 17.62
CA GLY A 57 -6.98 -34.17 17.00
C GLY A 57 -5.99 -34.62 15.92
N TYR A 58 -5.21 -35.66 16.20
CA TYR A 58 -4.43 -36.35 15.16
C TYR A 58 -5.34 -37.30 14.37
N TYR A 59 -5.65 -36.95 13.13
CA TYR A 59 -6.18 -37.90 12.15
C TYR A 59 -5.41 -37.82 10.84
N THR A 60 -4.51 -38.79 10.65
CA THR A 60 -3.99 -39.16 9.34
C THR A 60 -4.99 -40.10 8.68
N THR A 61 -5.56 -39.67 7.56
CA THR A 61 -6.28 -40.57 6.64
C THR A 61 -5.92 -40.17 5.21
N ASP A 62 -5.05 -40.95 4.58
CA ASP A 62 -4.90 -40.95 3.13
C ASP A 62 -6.06 -41.77 2.55
N ASP A 63 -6.97 -41.14 1.81
CA ASP A 63 -7.96 -41.81 0.96
C ASP A 63 -8.32 -40.90 -0.22
N ASP A 64 -8.24 -41.43 -1.44
CA ASP A 64 -8.50 -40.72 -2.70
C ASP A 64 -10.00 -40.82 -3.08
N ASP A 65 -10.82 -39.86 -2.65
CA ASP A 65 -12.12 -39.57 -3.28
C ASP A 65 -12.38 -38.06 -3.37
N GLN A 66 -12.21 -37.49 -4.56
CA GLN A 66 -12.34 -36.05 -4.81
C GLN A 66 -13.77 -35.64 -5.19
N SER A 67 -14.76 -36.01 -4.37
CA SER A 67 -16.05 -35.32 -4.34
C SER A 67 -15.89 -33.94 -3.67
N VAL A 68 -15.26 -32.99 -4.36
CA VAL A 68 -14.90 -31.68 -3.80
C VAL A 68 -16.16 -30.84 -3.55
N GLU A 69 -16.65 -30.85 -2.30
CA GLU A 69 -17.83 -30.06 -1.93
C GLU A 69 -17.64 -28.55 -2.22
N PRO A 70 -18.69 -27.86 -2.73
CA PRO A 70 -18.63 -26.42 -3.01
C PRO A 70 -18.25 -25.55 -1.79
N GLN A 71 -18.58 -26.01 -0.57
CA GLN A 71 -18.16 -25.37 0.68
C GLN A 71 -16.63 -25.27 0.77
N ASN A 72 -15.93 -26.39 0.56
CA ASN A 72 -14.47 -26.48 0.68
C ASN A 72 -13.78 -25.54 -0.34
N VAL A 73 -14.26 -25.52 -1.58
CA VAL A 73 -13.79 -24.57 -2.62
C VAL A 73 -13.92 -23.12 -2.13
N ARG A 74 -15.11 -22.73 -1.64
CA ARG A 74 -15.38 -21.36 -1.16
C ARG A 74 -14.46 -20.97 0.00
N TYR A 75 -14.30 -21.83 1.01
CA TYR A 75 -13.40 -21.55 2.14
C TYR A 75 -11.94 -21.46 1.69
N SER A 76 -11.50 -22.31 0.75
CA SER A 76 -10.12 -22.26 0.23
C SER A 76 -9.82 -20.96 -0.52
N VAL A 77 -10.76 -20.46 -1.33
CA VAL A 77 -10.63 -19.18 -2.06
C VAL A 77 -10.66 -17.99 -1.09
N LEU A 78 -11.57 -17.98 -0.12
CA LEU A 78 -11.62 -16.90 0.89
C LEU A 78 -10.34 -16.86 1.74
N ARG A 79 -9.78 -18.02 2.12
CA ARG A 79 -8.51 -18.11 2.84
C ARG A 79 -7.34 -17.60 1.98
N LEU A 80 -7.31 -17.96 0.70
CA LEU A 80 -6.28 -17.49 -0.24
C LEU A 80 -6.32 -15.97 -0.43
N VAL A 81 -7.52 -15.40 -0.63
CA VAL A 81 -7.71 -13.94 -0.76
C VAL A 81 -7.32 -13.20 0.52
N LYS A 82 -7.71 -13.70 1.71
CA LYS A 82 -7.23 -13.14 2.99
C LYS A 82 -5.71 -13.18 3.12
N ARG A 83 -5.06 -14.29 2.72
CA ARG A 83 -3.59 -14.44 2.74
C ARG A 83 -2.88 -13.44 1.81
N ILE A 84 -3.44 -13.18 0.62
CA ILE A 84 -2.95 -12.13 -0.29
C ILE A 84 -3.05 -10.75 0.38
N ARG A 85 -4.19 -10.42 1.00
CA ARG A 85 -4.38 -9.15 1.76
C ARG A 85 -3.34 -9.01 2.87
N SER A 86 -3.13 -10.04 3.70
CA SER A 86 -2.09 -10.06 4.74
C SER A 86 -0.69 -9.82 4.19
N CYS A 87 -0.28 -10.54 3.14
CA CYS A 87 1.04 -10.39 2.54
C CYS A 87 1.27 -8.97 2.03
N ILE A 88 0.31 -8.41 1.28
CA ILE A 88 0.37 -7.02 0.77
C ILE A 88 0.37 -6.01 1.94
N GLY A 89 -0.43 -6.25 2.99
CA GLY A 89 -0.46 -5.42 4.19
C GLY A 89 0.89 -5.36 4.91
N ASN A 90 1.49 -6.53 5.17
CA ASN A 90 2.81 -6.64 5.80
C ASN A 90 3.91 -5.99 4.93
N ILE A 91 3.89 -6.18 3.61
CA ILE A 91 4.81 -5.51 2.67
C ILE A 91 4.67 -3.99 2.75
N ARG A 92 3.42 -3.47 2.76
CA ARG A 92 3.16 -2.02 2.77
C ARG A 92 3.54 -1.37 4.11
N ALA A 93 3.25 -2.04 5.23
CA ALA A 93 3.54 -1.54 6.57
C ALA A 93 5.04 -1.48 6.88
N ALA A 94 5.81 -2.49 6.47
CA ALA A 94 7.25 -2.50 6.67
C ALA A 94 7.97 -1.70 5.57
N ARG A 95 8.22 -0.40 5.80
CA ARG A 95 8.90 0.52 4.85
C ARG A 95 10.11 -0.11 4.15
N VAL A 96 10.99 -0.78 4.90
CA VAL A 96 12.19 -1.45 4.38
C VAL A 96 11.86 -2.53 3.33
N VAL A 97 10.79 -3.31 3.57
CA VAL A 97 10.28 -4.33 2.64
C VAL A 97 9.63 -3.67 1.44
N ASN A 98 8.81 -2.64 1.66
CA ASN A 98 8.15 -1.85 0.61
C ASN A 98 9.18 -1.25 -0.37
N ASP A 99 10.24 -0.64 0.17
CA ASP A 99 11.30 0.00 -0.62
C ASP A 99 12.28 -1.03 -1.24
N TYR A 100 12.37 -2.26 -0.71
CA TYR A 100 12.98 -3.40 -1.42
C TYR A 100 12.11 -3.86 -2.60
N VAL A 101 10.81 -4.06 -2.38
CA VAL A 101 9.82 -4.50 -3.38
C VAL A 101 9.74 -3.51 -4.55
N LYS A 102 9.66 -2.21 -4.29
CA LYS A 102 9.67 -1.15 -5.33
C LYS A 102 10.93 -1.23 -6.20
N ARG A 103 12.12 -1.26 -5.58
CA ARG A 103 13.39 -1.36 -6.31
C ARG A 103 13.45 -2.64 -7.14
N ARG A 104 13.04 -3.78 -6.59
CA ARG A 104 13.06 -5.06 -7.33
C ARG A 104 12.07 -5.07 -8.51
N ALA A 105 10.92 -4.42 -8.37
CA ALA A 105 9.93 -4.22 -9.44
C ALA A 105 10.37 -3.23 -10.53
N GLN A 106 11.15 -2.20 -10.16
CA GLN A 106 11.81 -1.31 -11.13
C GLN A 106 12.99 -1.98 -11.83
N SER A 107 13.63 -2.95 -11.18
CA SER A 107 14.76 -3.75 -11.70
C SER A 107 14.35 -5.14 -12.21
N SER A 108 13.08 -5.34 -12.59
CA SER A 108 12.66 -6.48 -13.41
C SER A 108 12.70 -6.11 -14.89
N ASP A 109 12.78 -7.11 -15.76
CA ASP A 109 12.65 -6.93 -17.21
C ASP A 109 11.45 -7.74 -17.71
N PRO A 110 10.37 -7.10 -18.20
CA PRO A 110 10.12 -5.66 -18.15
C PRO A 110 9.88 -5.13 -16.72
N PRO A 111 10.03 -3.82 -16.45
CA PRO A 111 9.71 -3.23 -15.15
C PRO A 111 8.22 -3.33 -14.80
N ILE A 112 7.88 -3.81 -13.60
CA ILE A 112 6.50 -3.90 -13.11
C ILE A 112 6.01 -2.49 -12.77
N LYS A 113 5.16 -1.93 -13.63
CA LYS A 113 4.66 -0.54 -13.54
C LYS A 113 3.57 -0.33 -12.48
N ALA A 114 2.81 -1.38 -12.16
CA ALA A 114 1.65 -1.29 -11.28
C ALA A 114 2.03 -1.65 -9.84
N THR A 115 1.67 -0.81 -8.86
CA THR A 115 1.94 -1.08 -7.44
C THR A 115 1.00 -2.11 -6.83
N LEU A 116 1.47 -2.89 -5.86
CA LEU A 116 0.62 -3.76 -5.04
C LEU A 116 -0.48 -2.94 -4.33
N ILE A 117 -1.73 -3.41 -4.43
CA ILE A 117 -2.91 -2.83 -3.77
C ILE A 117 -3.67 -3.91 -3.02
N THR A 118 -4.39 -3.52 -1.97
CA THR A 118 -5.48 -4.33 -1.40
C THR A 118 -6.79 -4.00 -2.12
N ASP A 119 -7.71 -4.95 -2.19
CA ASP A 119 -9.05 -4.75 -2.73
C ASP A 119 -10.04 -4.21 -1.68
N PHE A 120 -11.25 -3.87 -2.12
CA PHE A 120 -12.41 -3.63 -1.26
C PHE A 120 -13.22 -4.93 -1.21
N GLU A 121 -13.42 -5.49 -0.01
CA GLU A 121 -13.87 -6.89 0.13
C GLU A 121 -15.22 -7.20 -0.52
N ILE A 122 -16.11 -6.20 -0.62
CA ILE A 122 -17.43 -6.30 -1.26
C ILE A 122 -17.42 -6.05 -2.78
N ARG A 123 -16.26 -5.77 -3.39
CA ARG A 123 -16.12 -5.39 -4.81
C ARG A 123 -15.14 -6.32 -5.54
N TRP A 124 -15.68 -7.43 -6.06
CA TRP A 124 -14.95 -8.44 -6.84
C TRP A 124 -14.08 -7.85 -7.98
N ASN A 125 -14.50 -6.74 -8.61
CA ASN A 125 -13.69 -6.00 -9.59
C ASN A 125 -12.33 -5.57 -9.03
N THR A 126 -12.29 -5.11 -7.78
CA THR A 126 -11.04 -4.72 -7.11
C THR A 126 -10.24 -5.93 -6.65
N THR A 127 -10.91 -7.05 -6.31
CA THR A 127 -10.26 -8.34 -6.04
C THR A 127 -9.50 -8.84 -7.27
N PHE A 128 -10.08 -8.74 -8.48
CA PHE A 128 -9.38 -9.03 -9.73
C PHE A 128 -8.12 -8.19 -9.89
N VAL A 129 -8.18 -6.86 -9.68
CA VAL A 129 -7.00 -5.99 -9.83
C VAL A 129 -5.93 -6.29 -8.78
N MET A 130 -6.31 -6.62 -7.53
CA MET A 130 -5.37 -7.09 -6.51
C MET A 130 -4.69 -8.39 -6.95
N VAL A 131 -5.47 -9.42 -7.31
CA VAL A 131 -4.97 -10.74 -7.72
C VAL A 131 -4.08 -10.64 -8.96
N SER A 132 -4.50 -9.87 -9.96
CA SER A 132 -3.74 -9.65 -11.20
C SER A 132 -2.37 -9.01 -10.91
N ARG A 133 -2.31 -7.97 -10.08
CA ARG A 133 -1.02 -7.36 -9.70
C ARG A 133 -0.19 -8.29 -8.82
N PHE A 134 -0.82 -9.06 -7.92
CA PHE A 134 -0.10 -10.00 -7.05
C PHE A 134 0.60 -11.11 -7.86
N LYS A 135 0.01 -11.56 -8.99
CA LYS A 135 0.64 -12.45 -9.97
C LYS A 135 1.95 -11.87 -10.51
N ASP A 136 1.96 -10.60 -10.92
CA ASP A 136 3.15 -9.93 -11.46
C ASP A 136 4.33 -9.95 -10.47
N TYR A 137 4.04 -9.78 -9.17
CA TYR A 137 5.04 -9.78 -8.10
C TYR A 137 5.50 -11.18 -7.64
N ARG A 138 5.01 -12.29 -8.23
CA ARG A 138 5.33 -13.68 -7.82
C ARG A 138 6.82 -13.93 -7.61
N SER A 139 7.66 -13.48 -8.54
CA SER A 139 9.12 -13.68 -8.47
C SER A 139 9.76 -12.91 -7.30
N ILE A 140 9.22 -11.75 -6.94
CA ILE A 140 9.70 -10.88 -5.86
C ILE A 140 9.23 -11.43 -4.51
N ILE A 141 7.97 -11.85 -4.39
CA ILE A 141 7.39 -12.44 -3.18
C ILE A 141 8.13 -13.74 -2.82
N ASN A 142 8.41 -14.58 -3.82
CA ASN A 142 9.21 -15.80 -3.63
C ASN A 142 10.68 -15.47 -3.25
N ASP A 143 11.30 -14.42 -3.81
CA ASP A 143 12.65 -13.99 -3.40
C ASP A 143 12.69 -13.49 -1.94
N ILE A 144 11.63 -12.84 -1.48
CA ILE A 144 11.48 -12.39 -0.08
C ILE A 144 11.33 -13.58 0.87
N ASN A 145 10.48 -14.55 0.54
CA ASN A 145 10.27 -15.75 1.36
C ASN A 145 11.52 -16.66 1.39
N SER A 146 12.13 -16.93 0.24
CA SER A 146 13.29 -17.83 0.16
C SER A 146 14.61 -17.20 0.59
N ARG A 147 14.77 -15.87 0.51
CA ARG A 147 16.03 -15.17 0.79
C ARG A 147 15.84 -13.86 1.59
N PRO A 148 15.16 -13.90 2.76
CA PRO A 148 14.82 -12.70 3.54
C PRO A 148 16.06 -11.92 4.01
N TYR A 149 17.20 -12.60 4.16
CA TYR A 149 18.51 -12.01 4.50
C TYR A 149 19.02 -10.99 3.48
N LYS A 150 18.49 -10.96 2.24
CA LYS A 150 18.78 -9.91 1.25
C LYS A 150 18.22 -8.54 1.64
N ILE A 151 17.21 -8.51 2.49
CA ILE A 151 16.61 -7.25 2.96
C ILE A 151 17.39 -6.80 4.19
N THR A 152 18.30 -5.86 3.99
CA THR A 152 19.09 -5.28 5.08
C THR A 152 18.20 -4.48 6.05
N HIS A 153 18.63 -4.35 7.30
CA HIS A 153 17.95 -3.57 8.35
C HIS A 153 16.52 -4.01 8.74
N LEU A 154 16.11 -5.24 8.43
CA LEU A 154 14.87 -5.82 8.99
C LEU A 154 14.95 -5.95 10.52
N THR A 155 13.91 -5.49 11.22
CA THR A 155 13.73 -5.74 12.66
C THR A 155 13.36 -7.21 12.93
N SER A 156 13.53 -7.69 14.17
CA SER A 156 13.17 -9.06 14.55
C SER A 156 11.70 -9.38 14.26
N THR A 157 10.78 -8.47 14.58
CA THR A 157 9.35 -8.61 14.29
C THR A 157 9.06 -8.68 12.78
N GLN A 158 9.79 -7.92 11.96
CA GLN A 158 9.65 -7.98 10.50
C GLN A 158 10.19 -9.30 9.94
N LYS A 159 11.31 -9.82 10.47
CA LYS A 159 11.85 -11.15 10.10
C LYS A 159 10.86 -12.27 10.43
N LEU A 160 10.26 -12.23 11.62
CA LEU A 160 9.23 -13.20 12.02
C LEU A 160 7.99 -13.14 11.12
N LYS A 161 7.52 -11.93 10.75
CA LYS A 161 6.41 -11.77 9.80
C LYS A 161 6.73 -12.29 8.40
N ILE A 162 7.94 -12.03 7.88
CA ILE A 162 8.37 -12.53 6.57
C ILE A 162 8.57 -14.06 6.58
N GLY A 163 9.09 -14.62 7.67
CA GLY A 163 9.21 -16.07 7.86
C GLY A 163 7.91 -16.77 8.27
N SER A 164 6.76 -16.09 8.21
CA SER A 164 5.46 -16.67 8.56
C SER A 164 4.78 -17.30 7.34
N LYS A 165 3.80 -18.18 7.62
CA LYS A 165 2.93 -18.79 6.60
C LYS A 165 2.15 -17.76 5.76
N GLU A 166 2.13 -16.47 6.11
CA GLU A 166 1.52 -15.42 5.29
C GLU A 166 2.33 -15.08 4.01
N PHE A 167 3.63 -15.37 3.98
CA PHE A 167 4.52 -15.13 2.82
C PHE A 167 4.85 -16.40 2.01
N GLU A 168 4.55 -17.59 2.54
CA GLU A 168 4.99 -18.88 2.01
C GLU A 168 4.12 -19.41 0.85
N PHE A 169 3.99 -18.67 -0.24
CA PHE A 169 3.12 -19.06 -1.37
C PHE A 169 3.72 -20.24 -2.17
N THR A 170 3.09 -21.42 -2.03
CA THR A 170 3.47 -22.65 -2.72
C THR A 170 3.09 -22.62 -4.20
N ASN A 171 3.59 -23.57 -5.00
CA ASN A 171 3.16 -23.68 -6.41
C ASN A 171 1.66 -23.99 -6.57
N ASN A 172 1.05 -24.70 -5.61
CA ASN A 172 -0.40 -24.90 -5.55
C ASN A 172 -1.15 -23.59 -5.27
N ASP A 173 -0.67 -22.76 -4.33
CA ASP A 173 -1.22 -21.42 -4.12
C ASP A 173 -1.13 -20.57 -5.40
N TRP A 174 0.03 -20.58 -6.07
CA TRP A 174 0.22 -19.84 -7.32
C TRP A 174 -0.67 -20.35 -8.47
N SER A 175 -1.03 -21.63 -8.50
CA SER A 175 -2.05 -22.14 -9.42
C SER A 175 -3.42 -21.55 -9.08
N ARG A 176 -3.87 -21.68 -7.82
CA ARG A 176 -5.18 -21.16 -7.37
C ARG A 176 -5.32 -19.64 -7.54
N ILE A 177 -4.21 -18.90 -7.49
CA ILE A 177 -4.15 -17.46 -7.80
C ILE A 177 -4.37 -17.20 -9.31
N ASN A 178 -3.90 -18.09 -10.20
CA ASN A 178 -4.22 -18.03 -11.63
C ASN A 178 -5.67 -18.43 -11.88
N ASP A 179 -6.13 -19.56 -11.32
CA ASP A 179 -7.49 -20.07 -11.47
C ASP A 179 -8.53 -18.99 -11.06
N LEU A 180 -8.27 -18.30 -9.93
CA LEU A 180 -9.09 -17.18 -9.46
C LEU A 180 -9.01 -15.93 -10.36
N HIS A 181 -7.85 -15.64 -10.96
CA HIS A 181 -7.68 -14.53 -11.89
C HIS A 181 -8.49 -14.76 -13.18
N GLU A 182 -8.38 -15.97 -13.74
CA GLU A 182 -9.04 -16.38 -14.97
C GLU A 182 -10.55 -16.52 -14.79
N ALA A 183 -11.01 -17.01 -13.62
CA ALA A 183 -12.43 -17.03 -13.28
C ALA A 183 -13.03 -15.62 -13.11
N LEU A 184 -12.27 -14.63 -12.65
CA LEU A 184 -12.74 -13.24 -12.47
C LEU A 184 -12.65 -12.39 -13.74
N GLU A 185 -11.71 -12.68 -14.64
CA GLU A 185 -11.48 -11.93 -15.87
C GLU A 185 -12.73 -11.72 -16.78
N PRO A 186 -13.58 -12.74 -17.07
CA PRO A 186 -14.75 -12.54 -17.93
C PRO A 186 -15.76 -11.58 -17.30
N PHE A 187 -15.93 -11.60 -15.98
CA PHE A 187 -16.82 -10.65 -15.30
C PHE A 187 -16.32 -9.20 -15.44
N VAL A 188 -15.00 -8.97 -15.35
CA VAL A 188 -14.40 -7.65 -15.58
C VAL A 188 -14.63 -7.20 -17.02
N LYS A 189 -14.41 -8.08 -18.00
CA LYS A 189 -14.66 -7.81 -19.43
C LYS A 189 -16.12 -7.41 -19.66
N SER A 190 -17.07 -8.22 -19.21
CA SER A 190 -18.52 -7.93 -19.34
C SER A 190 -18.92 -6.65 -18.61
N THR A 191 -18.37 -6.38 -17.41
CA THR A 191 -18.69 -5.16 -16.66
C THR A 191 -18.14 -3.91 -17.34
N ASN A 192 -16.94 -3.97 -17.92
CA ASN A 192 -16.37 -2.87 -18.70
C ASN A 192 -17.19 -2.59 -19.98
N ILE A 193 -17.72 -3.64 -20.63
CA ILE A 193 -18.64 -3.50 -21.77
C ILE A 193 -19.95 -2.84 -21.33
N ILE A 194 -20.60 -3.36 -20.28
CA ILE A 194 -21.90 -2.85 -19.80
C ILE A 194 -21.79 -1.42 -19.23
N SER A 195 -20.66 -1.07 -18.62
CA SER A 195 -20.39 0.26 -18.05
C SER A 195 -19.81 1.28 -19.05
N ALA A 196 -19.67 0.91 -20.33
CA ALA A 196 -19.08 1.78 -21.35
C ALA A 196 -19.98 3.00 -21.65
N LYS A 197 -19.49 4.21 -21.31
CA LYS A 197 -20.25 5.47 -21.48
C LYS A 197 -20.46 5.91 -22.94
N SER A 198 -19.78 5.27 -23.90
CA SER A 198 -19.68 5.74 -25.28
C SER A 198 -20.74 5.17 -26.23
N TYR A 199 -21.48 4.13 -25.83
CA TYR A 199 -22.44 3.41 -26.68
C TYR A 199 -23.66 2.95 -25.86
N PRO A 200 -24.82 2.67 -26.48
CA PRO A 200 -25.99 2.12 -25.77
C PRO A 200 -25.74 0.66 -25.31
N THR A 201 -25.29 0.47 -24.07
CA THR A 201 -24.89 -0.85 -23.55
C THR A 201 -26.05 -1.77 -23.16
N LEU A 202 -27.25 -1.23 -22.97
CA LEU A 202 -28.42 -2.00 -22.50
C LEU A 202 -28.74 -3.21 -23.40
N ALA A 203 -28.56 -3.07 -24.72
CA ALA A 203 -28.80 -4.16 -25.67
C ALA A 203 -27.82 -5.33 -25.51
N ALA A 204 -26.56 -5.04 -25.12
CA ALA A 204 -25.52 -6.04 -24.93
C ALA A 204 -25.63 -6.83 -23.60
N ALA A 205 -26.67 -6.54 -22.79
CA ALA A 205 -27.00 -7.31 -21.60
C ALA A 205 -28.04 -8.42 -21.85
N TYR A 206 -28.60 -8.50 -23.07
CA TYR A 206 -29.67 -9.44 -23.46
C TYR A 206 -29.35 -10.25 -24.74
N SER A 207 -28.09 -10.23 -25.18
CA SER A 207 -27.59 -10.88 -26.40
C SER A 207 -26.65 -12.06 -26.08
#